data_AF-A0AAQ4FIM3-F1
#
_entry.id   AF-A0AAQ4FIM3-F1
#
_cell.length_a   1.000
_cell.length_b   1.000
_cell.length_c   1.000
_cell.angle_alpha   90.00
_cell.angle_beta   90.00
_cell.angle_gamma   90.00
#
_symmetry.space_group_name_H-M   'P 1'
#
loop_
_entity.id
_entity.type
_entity.pdbx_description
1 polymer ?
#
loop_
_entity_poly.entity_id
_entity_poly.type
_entity_poly.pdbx_seq_one_letter_code
_entity_poly.pdbx_strand_id
1 'polypeptide(L)' 'MEKTPSYLVRERVPARVRAMSRTVKLVLVLRDPTTRAVSDYAQAASKGRARRSFLHSVTDNRTGM' A
#
# COMPACT_ATOMS: atom_id res chain seq x y z
N MET A 1 6.46 14.45 12.68
CA MET A 1 5.91 14.01 11.37
C MET A 1 6.05 12.50 11.29
N GLU A 2 4.97 11.78 11.02
CA GLU A 2 4.94 10.31 10.98
C GLU A 2 4.68 9.83 9.55
N LYS A 3 5.18 8.65 9.16
CA LYS A 3 5.02 8.11 7.80
C LYS A 3 4.78 6.61 7.78
N THR A 4 3.51 6.23 7.67
CA THR A 4 3.06 4.84 7.52
C THR A 4 2.28 4.66 6.22
N PRO A 5 2.90 4.11 5.14
CA PRO A 5 2.25 3.97 3.83
C PRO A 5 0.96 3.13 3.84
N SER A 6 0.84 2.17 4.76
CA SER A 6 -0.32 1.28 4.86
C SER A 6 -1.60 1.97 5.33
N TYR A 7 -1.52 3.22 5.81
CA TYR A 7 -2.69 4.00 6.18
C TYR A 7 -3.64 4.25 5.02
N LEU A 8 -3.12 4.33 3.80
CA LEU A 8 -3.94 4.61 2.62
C LEU A 8 -4.90 3.45 2.27
N VAL A 9 -4.47 2.20 2.52
CA VAL A 9 -5.17 0.99 2.05
C VAL A 9 -5.95 0.28 3.16
N ARG A 10 -5.87 0.77 4.42
CA ARG A 10 -6.55 0.14 5.56
C ARG A 10 -7.86 0.84 5.86
N GLU A 11 -8.96 0.12 5.69
CA GLU A 11 -10.34 0.62 5.81
C GLU A 11 -10.66 1.35 7.14
N ARG A 12 -10.13 0.88 8.28
CA ARG A 12 -10.40 1.49 9.60
C ARG A 12 -9.59 2.76 9.87
N VAL A 13 -8.54 3.05 9.07
CA VAL A 13 -7.62 4.14 9.35
C VAL A 13 -8.25 5.52 9.22
N PRO A 14 -9.04 5.84 8.17
CA PRO A 14 -9.69 7.15 8.05
C PRO A 14 -10.50 7.56 9.27
N ALA A 15 -11.34 6.65 9.79
CA ALA A 15 -12.16 6.92 10.97
C ALA A 15 -11.32 7.19 12.23
N ARG A 16 -10.24 6.42 12.43
CA ARG A 16 -9.34 6.57 13.58
C ARG A 16 -8.54 7.87 13.53
N VAL A 17 -8.00 8.23 12.36
CA VAL A 17 -7.26 9.48 12.18
C VAL A 17 -8.16 10.68 12.45
N ARG A 18 -9.40 10.66 11.94
CA ARG A 18 -10.40 11.70 12.19
C ARG A 18 -10.81 11.79 13.66
N ALA A 19 -10.91 10.67 14.37
CA ALA A 19 -11.22 10.64 15.80
C ALA A 19 -10.07 11.21 16.65
N MET A 20 -8.82 10.96 16.24
CA MET A 20 -7.63 11.50 16.91
C MET A 20 -7.51 13.01 16.74
N SER A 21 -7.66 13.51 15.51
CA SER A 21 -7.67 14.96 15.23
C SER A 21 -8.34 15.23 13.90
N ARG A 22 -9.31 16.16 13.91
CA ARG A 22 -9.99 16.61 12.69
C ARG A 22 -9.20 17.64 11.90
N THR A 23 -8.12 18.18 12.47
CA THR A 23 -7.31 19.25 11.85
C THR A 23 -5.95 18.75 11.36
N VAL A 24 -5.67 17.46 11.54
CA VAL A 24 -4.42 16.85 11.07
C VAL A 24 -4.30 16.99 9.55
N LYS A 25 -3.14 17.40 9.07
CA LYS A 25 -2.83 17.47 7.65
C LYS A 25 -2.26 16.14 7.18
N LEU A 26 -2.79 15.61 6.08
CA LEU A 26 -2.33 14.38 5.46
C LEU A 26 -1.52 14.70 4.20
N VAL A 27 -0.38 14.03 4.05
CA VAL A 27 0.47 14.17 2.87
C VAL A 27 0.54 12.82 2.18
N LEU A 28 0.18 12.77 0.91
CA LEU A 28 0.20 11.57 0.09
C LEU A 28 1.29 11.71 -0.98
N VAL A 29 2.21 10.76 -1.01
CA VAL A 29 3.26 10.68 -2.04
C VAL A 29 2.87 9.60 -3.03
N LEU A 30 2.44 10.02 -4.22
CA LEU A 30 2.03 9.15 -5.32
C LEU A 30 3.21 8.86 -6.26
N ARG A 31 3.08 7.78 -7.04
CA ARG A 31 3.99 7.37 -8.12
C ARG A 31 3.16 6.74 -9.23
N ASP A 32 3.75 6.56 -10.40
CA ASP A 32 3.17 5.75 -11.47
C ASP A 32 2.76 4.35 -10.94
N PRO A 33 1.50 3.92 -11.14
CA PRO A 33 0.98 2.69 -10.54
C PRO A 33 1.70 1.43 -11.03
N THR A 34 2.12 1.40 -12.29
CA THR A 34 2.85 0.27 -12.88
C THR A 34 4.21 0.11 -12.21
N THR A 35 4.98 1.19 -12.18
CA THR A 35 6.29 1.25 -11.53
C THR A 35 6.17 0.93 -10.03
N ARG A 36 5.10 1.40 -9.39
CA ARG A 36 4.86 1.12 -7.98
C ARG A 36 4.56 -0.35 -7.72
N ALA A 37 3.70 -0.99 -8.52
CA ALA A 37 3.39 -2.41 -8.38
C ALA A 37 4.65 -3.28 -8.54
N VAL A 38 5.48 -2.98 -9.54
CA VAL A 38 6.76 -3.67 -9.76
C VAL A 38 7.70 -3.49 -8.56
N SER A 39 7.80 -2.27 -8.03
CA SER A 39 8.62 -1.99 -6.84
C SER A 39 8.14 -2.74 -5.59
N ASP A 40 6.81 -2.80 -5.36
CA ASP A 40 6.22 -3.50 -4.22
C ASP A 40 6.49 -5.02 -4.31
N TYR A 41 6.40 -5.59 -5.52
CA TYR A 41 6.77 -6.99 -5.77
C TYR A 41 8.27 -7.25 -5.55
N ALA A 42 9.15 -6.42 -6.11
CA ALA A 42 10.60 -6.57 -5.95
C ALA A 42 11.00 -6.52 -4.47
N GLN A 43 10.34 -5.66 -3.68
CA GLN A 43 10.55 -5.60 -2.24
C GLN A 43 10.03 -6.83 -1.50
N ALA A 44 8.92 -7.43 -1.93
CA ALA A 44 8.43 -8.69 -1.37
C ALA A 44 9.37 -9.86 -1.72
N ALA A 45 9.87 -9.91 -2.95
CA ALA A 45 10.82 -10.91 -3.43
C ALA A 45 12.13 -10.86 -2.66
N SER A 46 12.73 -9.67 -2.48
CA SER A 46 13.98 -9.52 -1.72
C SER A 46 13.86 -9.93 -0.24
N LYS A 47 12.64 -9.95 0.30
CA LYS A 47 12.32 -10.42 1.66
C LYS A 47 11.89 -11.90 1.71
N GLY A 48 11.98 -12.63 0.60
CA GLY A 48 11.55 -14.03 0.51
C GLY A 48 10.03 -14.24 0.60
N ARG A 49 9.23 -13.20 0.36
CA ARG A 49 7.75 -13.24 0.46
C ARG A 49 7.05 -13.42 -0.88
N ALA A 50 7.76 -13.28 -1.99
CA ALA A 50 7.20 -13.54 -3.33
C ALA A 50 7.15 -15.06 -3.59
N ARG A 51 5.98 -15.65 -3.40
CA ARG A 51 5.74 -17.10 -3.64
C ARG A 51 5.35 -17.42 -5.09
N ARG A 52 5.02 -16.40 -5.88
CA ARG A 52 4.50 -16.50 -7.26
C ARG A 52 5.19 -15.44 -8.12
N SER A 53 5.21 -15.63 -9.43
CA SER A 53 5.73 -14.64 -10.37
C SER A 53 4.92 -13.33 -10.31
N PHE A 54 5.53 -12.22 -10.72
CA PHE A 54 4.87 -10.90 -10.74
C PHE A 54 3.54 -10.93 -11.50
N LEU A 55 3.55 -11.46 -12.73
CA LEU A 55 2.34 -11.55 -13.56
C LEU A 55 1.22 -12.30 -12.85
N HIS A 56 1.52 -13.46 -12.26
CA HIS A 56 0.52 -14.22 -11.53
C HIS A 56 0.03 -13.49 -10.26
N SER A 57 0.87 -12.63 -9.64
CA SER A 57 0.46 -11.86 -8.47
C SER A 57 -0.47 -10.70 -8.79
N VAL A 58 -0.35 -10.09 -9.98
CA VAL A 58 -1.20 -8.97 -10.39
C VAL A 58 -2.48 -9.40 -11.10
N THR A 59 -2.49 -10.59 -11.72
CA THR A 59 -3.69 -11.12 -12.40
C THR A 59 -4.59 -11.95 -11.48
N ASP A 60 -4.15 -12.28 -10.26
CA ASP A 60 -4.99 -13.01 -9.32
C ASP A 60 -6.12 -12.10 -8.85
N ASN A 61 -7.32 -12.35 -9.38
CA ASN A 61 -8.56 -11.61 -9.10
C ASN A 61 -9.03 -11.75 -7.64
N ARG A 62 -8.25 -12.46 -6.80
CA ARG A 62 -8.42 -12.57 -5.34
C ARG A 62 -7.65 -11.51 -4.55
N THR A 63 -6.71 -10.81 -5.18
CA THR A 63 -6.02 -9.64 -4.59
C THR A 63 -6.79 -8.37 -4.93
N GLY A 64 -8.08 -8.36 -4.59
CA GLY A 64 -8.82 -7.12 -4.44
C GLY A 64 -8.21 -6.35 -3.28
N MET A 65 -7.48 -5.28 -3.60
CA MET A 65 -7.45 -4.12 -2.71
C MET A 65 -8.82 -3.46 -2.71
#